data_AF-A0A6A4WIQ7-F1
#
_entry.id   AF-A0A6A4WIQ7-F1
#
_cell.length_a   1.000
_cell.length_b   1.000
_cell.length_c   1.000
_cell.angle_alpha   90.00
_cell.angle_beta   90.00
_cell.angle_gamma   90.00
#
_symmetry.space_group_name_H-M   'P 1'
#
loop_
_entity.id
_entity.type
_entity.pdbx_description
1 polymer ?
#
loop_
_entity_poly.entity_id
_entity_poly.type
_entity_poly.pdbx_seq_one_letter_code
_entity_poly.pdbx_strand_id
1 'polypeptide(L)'
;MHSLQAIISAWLGPSVAMSVPAPLQLTLALIKPDISAAPTLVRAVFARLSAAEFRVVRSRRLTLSRPSAEALYAEHAGRFFHNRLVTFVSSGPLWALVLARPDAIAAWRGLMGPTKVYRAVYSHPESLRAVYGLTDTRNGLHGSDSPQSAAREIEFFFPEFDAEGWLERERAAVEQREVVEQAASDVTGQVMTSRTE
;
A
#
# COMPACT_ATOMS: atom_id res chain seq x y z
N MET A 1 28.27 -43.99 8.01
CA MET A 1 28.11 -43.51 6.63
C MET A 1 26.67 -43.05 6.47
N HIS A 2 26.42 -41.74 6.54
CA HIS A 2 25.08 -41.21 6.33
C HIS A 2 24.74 -41.30 4.84
N SER A 3 23.57 -41.88 4.52
CA SER A 3 23.05 -42.00 3.16
C SER A 3 23.03 -40.63 2.47
N LEU A 4 23.43 -40.59 1.19
CA LEU A 4 23.33 -39.40 0.34
C LEU A 4 21.91 -38.78 0.35
N GLN A 5 20.86 -39.59 0.57
CA GLN A 5 19.49 -39.09 0.74
C GLN A 5 19.31 -38.22 2.00
N ALA A 6 19.99 -38.53 3.11
CA ALA A 6 19.86 -37.76 4.35
C ALA A 6 20.54 -36.38 4.25
N ILE A 7 21.54 -36.25 3.39
CA ILE A 7 22.23 -34.97 3.13
C ILE A 7 21.36 -34.09 2.22
N ILE A 8 20.71 -34.66 1.20
CA ILE A 8 19.84 -33.91 0.27
C ILE A 8 18.61 -33.35 1.00
N SER A 9 17.99 -34.11 1.91
CA SER A 9 16.85 -33.65 2.70
C SER A 9 17.17 -32.56 3.72
N ALA A 10 18.45 -32.33 4.06
CA ALA A 10 18.85 -31.25 4.97
C ALA A 10 19.06 -29.89 4.27
N TRP A 11 19.21 -29.88 2.94
CA TRP A 11 19.37 -28.66 2.13
C TRP A 11 18.05 -28.16 1.56
N LEU A 12 17.08 -29.06 1.37
CA LEU A 12 15.71 -28.71 1.08
C LEU A 12 15.00 -28.47 2.41
N GLY A 13 15.08 -27.24 2.93
CA GLY A 13 14.29 -26.81 4.09
C GLY A 13 12.80 -27.13 3.91
N PRO A 14 11.96 -27.01 4.98
CA PRO A 14 10.55 -27.33 4.89
C PRO A 14 9.97 -26.64 3.65
N SER A 15 9.33 -27.45 2.79
CA SER A 15 8.66 -27.00 1.56
C SER A 15 8.08 -25.63 1.82
N VAL A 16 8.67 -24.60 1.19
CA VAL A 16 8.11 -23.26 1.23
C VAL A 16 6.76 -23.44 0.57
N ALA A 17 5.71 -23.57 1.39
CA ALA A 17 4.35 -23.55 0.92
C ALA A 17 4.28 -22.30 0.05
N MET A 18 4.10 -22.49 -1.26
CA MET A 18 4.02 -21.38 -2.19
C MET A 18 2.84 -20.54 -1.72
N SER A 19 3.13 -19.46 -1.00
CA SER A 19 2.09 -18.55 -0.53
C SER A 19 1.51 -17.98 -1.81
N VAL A 20 0.25 -18.30 -2.10
CA VAL A 20 -0.48 -17.65 -3.19
C VAL A 20 -0.29 -16.15 -2.98
N PRO A 21 0.32 -15.41 -3.93
CA PRO A 21 0.58 -14.00 -3.75
C PRO A 21 -0.75 -13.31 -3.43
N ALA A 22 -0.75 -12.48 -2.39
CA ALA A 22 -1.95 -11.78 -1.97
C ALA A 22 -2.56 -11.04 -3.17
N PRO A 23 -3.89 -11.01 -3.33
CA PRO A 23 -4.51 -10.41 -4.50
C PRO A 23 -4.12 -8.94 -4.61
N LEU A 24 -3.92 -8.47 -5.85
CA LEU A 24 -3.68 -7.06 -6.12
C LEU A 24 -4.85 -6.22 -5.59
N GLN A 25 -4.52 -5.22 -4.78
CA GLN A 25 -5.44 -4.30 -4.14
C GLN A 25 -5.10 -2.84 -4.46
N LEU A 26 -6.13 -2.00 -4.43
CA LEU A 26 -6.00 -0.56 -4.39
C LEU A 26 -6.35 -0.04 -3.00
N THR A 27 -5.66 1.02 -2.56
CA THR A 27 -5.98 1.75 -1.33
C THR A 27 -5.84 3.25 -1.56
N LEU A 28 -6.62 4.05 -0.85
CA LEU A 28 -6.38 5.49 -0.75
C LEU A 28 -5.28 5.74 0.28
N ALA A 29 -4.32 6.60 -0.08
CA ALA A 29 -3.40 7.21 0.86
C ALA A 29 -3.51 8.74 0.80
N LEU A 30 -3.59 9.39 1.97
CA LEU A 30 -3.45 10.84 2.05
C LEU A 30 -2.17 11.24 2.77
N ILE A 31 -1.48 12.23 2.22
CA ILE A 31 -0.41 12.98 2.89
C ILE A 31 -0.99 14.32 3.35
N LYS A 32 -1.20 14.45 4.65
CA LYS A 32 -1.90 15.57 5.29
C LYS A 32 -1.08 16.87 5.24
N PRO A 33 -1.70 18.04 5.55
CA PRO A 33 -1.05 19.34 5.41
C PRO A 33 0.27 19.52 6.18
N ASP A 34 0.45 18.86 7.31
CA ASP A 34 1.68 18.89 8.11
C ASP A 34 2.91 18.36 7.35
N ILE A 35 2.76 17.27 6.61
CA ILE A 35 3.82 16.74 5.74
C ILE A 35 3.83 17.47 4.39
N SER A 36 2.65 17.70 3.82
CA SER A 36 2.47 18.28 2.47
C SER A 36 2.96 19.72 2.34
N ALA A 37 3.09 20.45 3.46
CA ALA A 37 3.69 21.79 3.50
C ALA A 37 5.19 21.79 3.14
N ALA A 38 5.90 20.67 3.32
CA ALA A 38 7.34 20.57 3.08
C ALA A 38 7.64 19.61 1.91
N PRO A 39 8.09 20.10 0.73
CA PRO A 39 8.38 19.25 -0.43
C PRO A 39 9.41 18.13 -0.15
N THR A 40 10.37 18.39 0.74
CA THR A 40 11.36 17.40 1.16
C THR A 40 10.74 16.22 1.92
N LEU A 41 9.75 16.48 2.77
CA LEU A 41 9.04 15.42 3.51
C LEU A 41 8.11 14.63 2.59
N VAL A 42 7.43 15.30 1.65
CA VAL A 42 6.63 14.60 0.61
C VAL A 42 7.53 13.65 -0.18
N ARG A 43 8.68 14.11 -0.65
CA ARG A 43 9.65 13.26 -1.37
C ARG A 43 10.11 12.08 -0.53
N ALA A 44 10.34 12.28 0.76
CA ALA A 44 10.71 11.20 1.68
C ALA A 44 9.59 10.15 1.81
N VAL A 45 8.32 10.56 1.87
CA VAL A 45 7.18 9.61 1.87
C VAL A 45 7.12 8.83 0.56
N PHE A 46 7.26 9.49 -0.60
CA PHE A 46 7.28 8.79 -1.90
C PHE A 46 8.44 7.80 -2.01
N ALA A 47 9.62 8.13 -1.48
CA ALA A 47 10.74 7.19 -1.42
C ALA A 47 10.40 5.96 -0.57
N ARG A 48 9.72 6.14 0.57
CA ARG A 48 9.25 5.03 1.42
C ARG A 48 8.18 4.17 0.74
N LEU A 49 7.28 4.79 -0.04
CA LEU A 49 6.30 4.05 -0.86
C LEU A 49 7.00 3.18 -1.89
N SER A 50 7.97 3.73 -2.62
CA SER A 50 8.74 2.98 -3.62
C SER A 50 9.55 1.84 -2.99
N ALA A 51 10.19 2.09 -1.85
CA ALA A 51 10.96 1.07 -1.11
C ALA A 51 10.06 -0.05 -0.55
N ALA A 52 8.79 0.24 -0.29
CA ALA A 52 7.78 -0.73 0.12
C ALA A 52 6.98 -1.30 -1.07
N GLU A 53 7.48 -1.12 -2.29
CA GLU A 53 6.95 -1.70 -3.54
C GLU A 53 5.52 -1.26 -3.88
N PHE A 54 5.09 -0.08 -3.39
CA PHE A 54 3.84 0.52 -3.83
C PHE A 54 4.00 1.17 -5.20
N ARG A 55 3.04 0.91 -6.09
CA ARG A 55 2.86 1.68 -7.32
C ARG A 55 1.85 2.80 -7.07
N VAL A 56 2.24 4.03 -7.40
CA VAL A 56 1.32 5.17 -7.41
C VAL A 56 0.57 5.17 -8.74
N VAL A 57 -0.73 4.85 -8.72
CA VAL A 57 -1.58 4.75 -9.92
C VAL A 57 -2.18 6.10 -10.29
N ARG A 58 -2.57 6.87 -9.28
CA ARG A 58 -3.10 8.23 -9.41
C ARG A 58 -2.56 9.08 -8.26
N SER A 59 -2.41 10.38 -8.52
CA SER A 59 -2.04 11.36 -7.52
C SER A 59 -2.68 12.70 -7.81
N ARG A 60 -3.16 13.40 -6.78
CA ARG A 60 -3.71 14.76 -6.88
C ARG A 60 -3.30 15.56 -5.65
N ARG A 61 -2.83 16.79 -5.86
CA ARG A 61 -2.59 17.76 -4.77
C ARG A 61 -3.77 18.73 -4.73
N LEU A 62 -4.41 18.88 -3.58
CA LEU A 62 -5.62 19.67 -3.42
C LEU A 62 -5.76 20.18 -1.99
N THR A 63 -6.58 21.21 -1.78
CA THR A 63 -7.02 21.66 -0.46
C THR A 63 -8.49 21.30 -0.31
N LEU A 64 -8.85 20.57 0.74
CA LEU A 64 -10.24 20.21 0.99
C LEU A 64 -11.02 21.40 1.53
N SER A 65 -12.24 21.59 1.01
CA SER A 65 -13.22 22.42 1.71
C SER A 65 -13.56 21.77 3.05
N ARG A 66 -14.03 22.57 4.02
CA ARG A 66 -14.52 22.03 5.29
C ARG A 66 -15.63 20.99 5.12
N PRO A 67 -16.68 21.21 4.30
CA PRO A 67 -17.70 20.19 4.03
C PRO A 67 -17.12 18.89 3.44
N SER A 68 -16.15 19.00 2.52
CA SER A 68 -15.49 17.82 1.95
C SER A 68 -14.69 17.05 3.01
N ALA A 69 -14.02 17.75 3.93
CA ALA A 69 -13.33 17.12 5.05
C ALA A 69 -14.30 16.45 6.04
N GLU A 70 -15.46 17.06 6.31
CA GLU A 70 -16.51 16.47 7.16
C GLU A 70 -17.09 15.21 6.52
N ALA A 71 -17.35 15.23 5.21
CA ALA A 71 -17.80 14.05 4.48
C ALA A 71 -16.78 12.91 4.51
N LEU A 72 -15.49 13.22 4.34
CA LEU A 72 -14.41 12.23 4.42
C LEU A 72 -14.32 11.56 5.79
N TYR A 73 -14.50 12.34 6.87
CA TYR A 73 -14.38 11.85 8.26
C TYR A 73 -15.75 11.65 8.95
N ALA A 74 -16.82 11.43 8.18
CA ALA A 74 -18.18 11.31 8.69
C ALA A 74 -18.33 10.20 9.76
N GLU A 75 -17.59 9.09 9.63
CA GLU A 75 -17.55 8.00 10.60
C GLU A 75 -16.97 8.41 11.97
N HIS A 76 -16.35 9.59 12.06
CA HIS A 76 -15.83 10.16 13.29
C HIS A 76 -16.68 11.31 13.82
N ALA A 77 -17.85 11.58 13.22
CA ALA A 77 -18.79 12.58 13.73
C ALA A 77 -19.13 12.31 15.20
N GLY A 78 -19.22 13.38 16.00
CA GLY A 78 -19.49 13.30 17.44
C GLY A 78 -18.28 12.92 18.31
N ARG A 79 -17.14 12.49 17.74
CA ARG A 79 -15.92 12.25 18.53
C ARG A 79 -15.27 13.58 18.94
N PHE A 80 -14.73 13.65 20.16
CA PHE A 80 -14.15 14.88 20.73
C PHE A 80 -13.07 15.54 19.87
N PHE A 81 -12.37 14.77 19.03
CA PHE A 81 -11.30 15.27 18.15
C PHE A 81 -11.78 15.62 16.73
N HIS A 82 -13.04 15.35 16.37
CA HIS A 82 -13.55 15.47 15.00
C HIS A 82 -13.37 16.88 14.43
N ASN A 83 -13.83 17.90 15.16
CA ASN A 83 -13.72 19.30 14.71
C ASN A 83 -12.25 19.72 14.51
N ARG A 84 -11.35 19.27 15.39
CA ARG A 84 -9.91 19.53 15.25
C ARG A 84 -9.33 18.85 14.01
N LEU A 85 -9.73 17.60 13.75
CA LEU A 85 -9.31 16.85 12.57
C LEU A 85 -9.76 17.53 11.28
N VAL A 86 -11.06 17.84 11.16
CA VAL A 86 -11.66 18.53 10.01
C VAL A 86 -11.01 19.89 9.76
N THR A 87 -10.83 20.69 10.81
CA THR A 87 -10.19 22.00 10.71
C THR A 87 -8.75 21.86 10.23
N PHE A 88 -8.03 20.83 10.71
CA PHE A 88 -6.65 20.60 10.31
C PHE A 88 -6.53 20.14 8.86
N VAL A 89 -7.27 19.11 8.43
CA VAL A 89 -7.16 18.61 7.04
C VAL A 89 -7.66 19.60 5.99
N SER A 90 -8.53 20.56 6.36
CA SER A 90 -8.95 21.66 5.48
C SER A 90 -8.06 22.91 5.55
N SER A 91 -7.03 22.94 6.43
CA SER A 91 -6.19 24.12 6.64
C SER A 91 -5.15 24.39 5.55
N GLY A 92 -4.93 23.45 4.62
CA GLY A 92 -3.91 23.59 3.59
C GLY A 92 -3.89 22.44 2.59
N PRO A 93 -2.94 22.45 1.65
CA PRO A 93 -2.86 21.45 0.60
C PRO A 93 -2.46 20.08 1.18
N LEU A 94 -3.09 19.03 0.68
CA LEU A 94 -2.77 17.63 0.92
C LEU A 94 -2.52 16.90 -0.40
N TRP A 95 -1.90 15.74 -0.34
CA TRP A 95 -1.86 14.81 -1.47
C TRP A 95 -2.86 13.68 -1.24
N ALA A 96 -3.67 13.39 -2.25
CA ALA A 96 -4.42 12.15 -2.37
C ALA A 96 -3.71 11.25 -3.39
N LEU A 97 -3.52 9.99 -3.03
CA LEU A 97 -2.84 8.98 -3.86
C LEU A 97 -3.70 7.73 -3.93
N VAL A 98 -3.76 7.11 -5.11
CA VAL A 98 -4.22 5.72 -5.27
C VAL A 98 -2.99 4.85 -5.35
N LEU A 99 -2.82 3.97 -4.38
CA LEU A 99 -1.69 3.04 -4.29
C LEU A 99 -2.12 1.64 -4.68
N ALA A 100 -1.31 0.97 -5.49
CA ALA A 100 -1.48 -0.41 -5.88
C ALA A 100 -0.33 -1.28 -5.35
N ARG A 101 -0.69 -2.44 -4.82
CA ARG A 101 0.21 -3.50 -4.35
C ARG A 101 -0.63 -4.75 -4.08
N PRO A 102 -0.07 -5.97 -4.15
CA PRO A 102 -0.57 -7.06 -3.31
C PRO A 102 -0.81 -6.52 -1.89
N ASP A 103 -1.89 -6.93 -1.22
CA ASP A 103 -2.15 -6.56 0.18
C ASP A 103 -2.12 -5.05 0.52
N ALA A 104 -2.35 -4.16 -0.47
CA ALA A 104 -2.08 -2.72 -0.38
C ALA A 104 -2.64 -2.03 0.87
N ILE A 105 -3.86 -2.38 1.28
CA ILE A 105 -4.51 -1.79 2.45
C ILE A 105 -3.75 -2.13 3.73
N ALA A 106 -3.45 -3.42 3.93
CA ALA A 106 -2.73 -3.90 5.10
C ALA A 106 -1.30 -3.36 5.11
N ALA A 107 -0.61 -3.44 3.97
CA ALA A 107 0.75 -2.94 3.80
C ALA A 107 0.84 -1.43 4.07
N TRP A 108 -0.12 -0.63 3.59
CA TRP A 108 -0.08 0.82 3.78
C TRP A 108 -0.31 1.18 5.24
N ARG A 109 -1.25 0.50 5.91
CA ARG A 109 -1.48 0.64 7.35
C ARG A 109 -0.25 0.25 8.18
N GLY A 110 0.44 -0.82 7.78
CA GLY A 110 1.70 -1.24 8.39
C GLY A 110 2.79 -0.18 8.25
N LEU A 111 2.98 0.35 7.03
CA LEU A 111 3.98 1.38 6.75
C LEU A 111 3.71 2.70 7.48
N MET A 112 2.44 3.11 7.59
CA MET A 112 2.05 4.25 8.43
C MET A 112 2.33 3.98 9.91
N GLY A 113 2.02 2.78 10.38
CA GLY A 113 2.06 2.41 11.80
C GLY A 113 0.86 2.93 12.60
N PRO A 114 0.88 2.77 13.94
CA PRO A 114 -0.25 3.11 14.81
C PRO A 114 -0.74 4.55 14.67
N THR A 115 -2.06 4.77 14.75
CA THR A 115 -2.68 6.11 14.61
C THR A 115 -2.18 7.11 15.66
N LYS A 116 -1.94 6.64 16.88
CA LYS A 116 -1.43 7.42 18.00
C LYS A 116 0.09 7.53 17.89
N VAL A 117 0.61 8.73 17.71
CA VAL A 117 2.03 8.98 17.42
C VAL A 117 2.93 8.41 18.53
N TYR A 118 2.60 8.63 19.80
CA TYR A 118 3.38 8.08 20.92
C TYR A 118 3.49 6.55 20.87
N ARG A 119 2.42 5.87 20.45
CA ARG A 119 2.40 4.42 20.30
C ARG A 119 3.25 4.00 19.09
N ALA A 120 3.17 4.74 17.99
CA ALA A 120 4.00 4.48 16.81
C ALA A 120 5.49 4.60 17.16
N VAL A 121 5.90 5.68 17.83
CA VAL A 121 7.28 5.86 18.29
C VAL A 121 7.76 4.70 19.16
N TYR A 122 6.91 4.22 20.08
CA TYR A 122 7.29 3.14 20.99
C TYR A 122 7.35 1.76 20.34
N SER A 123 6.35 1.39 19.51
CA SER A 123 6.24 0.02 18.98
C SER A 123 6.69 -0.16 17.54
N HIS A 124 6.73 0.91 16.75
CA HIS A 124 7.10 0.90 15.33
C HIS A 124 7.94 2.15 15.00
N PRO A 125 9.14 2.31 15.60
CA PRO A 125 9.93 3.54 15.49
C PRO A 125 10.27 3.95 14.05
N GLU A 126 10.32 2.99 13.13
CA GLU A 126 10.58 3.20 11.70
C GLU A 126 9.33 3.52 10.87
N SER A 127 8.14 3.54 11.49
CA SER A 127 6.88 3.83 10.79
C SER A 127 6.80 5.31 10.44
N LEU A 128 6.06 5.63 9.37
CA LEU A 128 5.95 7.01 8.92
C LEU A 128 5.31 7.93 9.98
N ARG A 129 4.36 7.41 10.78
CA ARG A 129 3.77 8.18 11.89
C ARG A 129 4.72 8.37 13.06
N ALA A 130 5.65 7.45 13.30
CA ALA A 130 6.69 7.63 14.32
C ALA A 130 7.69 8.71 13.89
N VAL A 131 8.10 8.68 12.61
CA VAL A 131 9.12 9.60 12.07
C VAL A 131 8.58 11.01 11.81
N TYR A 132 7.37 11.14 11.29
CA TYR A 132 6.83 12.44 10.82
C TYR A 132 5.60 12.94 11.60
N GLY A 133 4.99 12.09 12.44
CA GLY A 133 3.78 12.47 13.17
C GLY A 133 4.07 13.46 14.30
N LEU A 134 3.18 14.42 14.49
CA LEU A 134 3.29 15.43 15.55
C LEU A 134 2.32 15.16 16.70
N THR A 135 1.06 14.83 16.39
CA THR A 135 0.00 14.58 17.37
C THR A 135 -1.00 13.57 16.81
N ASP A 136 -1.98 13.16 17.62
CA ASP A 136 -3.03 12.21 17.18
C ASP A 136 -3.83 12.66 15.95
N THR A 137 -4.13 13.96 15.82
CA THR A 137 -4.84 14.48 14.64
C THR A 137 -3.89 14.92 13.52
N ARG A 138 -2.66 15.33 13.89
CA ARG A 138 -1.56 15.69 12.98
C ARG A 138 -0.52 14.58 12.94
N ASN A 139 -0.96 13.41 12.48
CA ASN A 139 -0.12 12.22 12.37
C ASN A 139 0.41 12.02 10.94
N GLY A 140 0.41 13.07 10.11
CA GLY A 140 0.93 13.04 8.75
C GLY A 140 0.07 12.33 7.70
N LEU A 141 -0.60 11.23 8.04
CA LEU A 141 -1.07 10.27 7.04
C LEU A 141 -2.47 9.69 7.34
N HIS A 142 -3.22 9.44 6.26
CA HIS A 142 -4.48 8.68 6.23
C HIS A 142 -4.36 7.49 5.31
N GLY A 143 -5.09 6.42 5.61
CA GLY A 143 -5.30 5.33 4.68
C GLY A 143 -6.55 4.55 5.02
N SER A 144 -7.16 3.98 3.98
CA SER A 144 -8.36 3.16 4.10
C SER A 144 -8.12 1.97 5.04
N ASP A 145 -9.18 1.47 5.65
CA ASP A 145 -9.13 0.36 6.60
C ASP A 145 -9.71 -0.96 6.06
N SER A 146 -10.40 -0.90 4.93
CA SER A 146 -11.11 -2.00 4.32
C SER A 146 -11.24 -1.77 2.81
N PRO A 147 -11.50 -2.82 2.01
CA PRO A 147 -11.76 -2.67 0.58
C PRO A 147 -12.94 -1.73 0.30
N GLN A 148 -13.97 -1.76 1.15
CA GLN A 148 -15.16 -0.91 1.03
C GLN A 148 -14.83 0.56 1.28
N SER A 149 -14.06 0.87 2.34
CA SER A 149 -13.62 2.26 2.56
C SER A 149 -12.68 2.72 1.44
N ALA A 150 -11.76 1.85 0.98
CA ALA A 150 -10.88 2.17 -0.14
C ALA A 150 -11.64 2.53 -1.42
N ALA A 151 -12.65 1.73 -1.82
CA ALA A 151 -13.45 2.02 -3.00
C ALA A 151 -14.16 3.37 -2.91
N ARG A 152 -14.90 3.61 -1.81
CA ARG A 152 -15.61 4.89 -1.58
C ARG A 152 -14.66 6.09 -1.54
N GLU A 153 -13.53 5.94 -0.87
CA GLU A 153 -12.53 6.99 -0.71
C GLU A 153 -11.82 7.31 -2.03
N ILE A 154 -11.49 6.30 -2.83
CA ILE A 154 -10.91 6.48 -4.17
C ILE A 154 -11.90 7.21 -5.07
N GLU A 155 -13.16 6.78 -5.11
CA GLU A 155 -14.22 7.44 -5.90
C GLU A 155 -14.41 8.90 -5.47
N PHE A 156 -14.37 9.18 -4.15
CA PHE A 156 -14.48 10.54 -3.63
C PHE A 156 -13.36 11.48 -4.15
N PHE A 157 -12.12 10.99 -4.24
CA PHE A 157 -10.98 11.82 -4.68
C PHE A 157 -10.71 11.76 -6.19
N PHE A 158 -11.09 10.69 -6.85
CA PHE A 158 -10.83 10.39 -8.26
C PHE A 158 -12.07 9.80 -8.94
N PRO A 159 -13.19 10.55 -9.02
CA PRO A 159 -14.43 10.05 -9.61
C PRO A 159 -14.28 9.70 -11.10
N GLU A 160 -13.26 10.26 -11.77
CA GLU A 160 -12.93 9.93 -13.16
C GLU A 160 -12.14 8.62 -13.34
N PHE A 161 -11.72 7.97 -12.25
CA PHE A 161 -10.85 6.81 -12.30
C PHE A 161 -11.65 5.50 -12.18
N ASP A 162 -11.69 4.75 -13.28
CA ASP A 162 -12.16 3.36 -13.33
C ASP A 162 -11.16 2.43 -12.59
N ALA A 163 -11.35 2.29 -11.28
CA ALA A 163 -10.49 1.50 -10.40
C ALA A 163 -10.65 -0.01 -10.64
N GLU A 164 -11.87 -0.48 -10.89
CA GLU A 164 -12.17 -1.89 -11.13
C GLU A 164 -11.58 -2.35 -12.45
N GLY A 165 -11.87 -1.64 -13.55
CA GLY A 165 -11.30 -1.99 -14.85
C GLY A 165 -9.77 -1.83 -14.88
N TRP A 166 -9.19 -0.92 -14.07
CA TRP A 166 -7.73 -0.87 -13.89
C TRP A 166 -7.20 -2.15 -13.23
N LEU A 167 -7.84 -2.62 -12.15
CA LEU A 167 -7.46 -3.86 -11.48
C LEU A 167 -7.60 -5.08 -12.39
N GLU A 168 -8.68 -5.17 -13.17
CA GLU A 168 -8.90 -6.26 -14.13
C GLU A 168 -7.78 -6.33 -15.17
N ARG A 169 -7.43 -5.19 -15.78
CA ARG A 169 -6.34 -5.11 -16.77
C ARG A 169 -5.01 -5.54 -16.19
N GLU A 170 -4.71 -5.13 -14.96
CA GLU A 170 -3.43 -5.46 -14.31
C GLU A 170 -3.38 -6.93 -13.89
N ARG A 171 -4.49 -7.52 -13.43
CA ARG A 171 -4.57 -8.96 -13.14
C ARG A 171 -4.37 -9.80 -14.40
N ALA A 172 -5.07 -9.46 -15.48
CA ALA A 172 -4.91 -10.15 -16.76
C ALA A 172 -3.47 -10.06 -17.30
N ALA A 173 -2.80 -8.91 -17.11
CA ALA A 173 -1.40 -8.74 -17.52
C ALA A 173 -0.42 -9.60 -16.70
N VAL A 174 -0.68 -9.80 -15.39
CA VAL A 174 0.12 -10.70 -14.54
C VAL A 174 -0.07 -12.15 -14.98
N GLU A 175 -1.31 -12.59 -15.13
CA GLU A 175 -1.64 -13.95 -15.59
C GLU A 175 -0.98 -14.26 -16.95
N GLN A 176 -1.03 -13.32 -17.90
CA GLN A 176 -0.37 -13.48 -19.20
C GLN A 176 1.15 -13.61 -19.07
N ARG A 177 1.80 -12.86 -18.17
CA ARG A 177 3.26 -12.96 -17.95
C ARG A 177 3.66 -14.31 -17.36
N GLU A 178 2.90 -14.80 -16.38
CA GLU A 178 3.14 -16.10 -15.76
C GLU A 178 3.00 -17.25 -16.78
N VAL A 179 1.99 -17.19 -17.64
CA VAL A 179 1.80 -18.17 -18.73
C VAL A 179 2.99 -18.17 -19.69
N VAL A 180 3.50 -17.00 -20.07
CA VAL A 180 4.64 -16.87 -20.98
C VAL A 180 5.93 -17.39 -20.32
N GLU A 181 6.16 -17.09 -19.05
CA GLU A 181 7.33 -17.56 -18.31
C GLU A 181 7.30 -19.08 -18.11
N GLN A 182 6.14 -19.65 -17.77
CA GLN A 182 5.97 -21.09 -17.67
C GLN A 182 6.24 -21.78 -19.01
N ALA A 183 5.66 -21.28 -20.11
CA ALA A 183 5.90 -21.82 -21.44
C ALA A 183 7.38 -21.75 -21.86
N ALA A 184 8.08 -20.65 -21.53
CA ALA A 184 9.50 -20.50 -21.80
C ALA A 184 10.36 -21.50 -20.98
N SER A 185 9.97 -21.76 -19.73
CA SER A 185 10.65 -22.74 -18.87
C SER A 185 10.48 -24.17 -19.39
N ASP A 186 9.28 -24.54 -19.86
CA ASP A 186 8.98 -25.87 -20.40
C ASP A 186 9.76 -26.15 -21.69
N VAL A 187 9.84 -25.16 -22.58
CA VAL A 187 10.65 -25.24 -23.81
C VAL A 187 12.14 -25.43 -23.50
N THR A 188 12.66 -24.68 -22.51
CA THR A 188 14.07 -24.78 -22.11
C THR A 188 14.38 -26.15 -21.48
N GLY A 189 13.44 -26.71 -20.71
CA GLY A 189 13.53 -28.06 -20.15
C GLY A 189 13.62 -29.15 -21.21
N GLN A 190 12.76 -29.09 -22.25
CA GLN A 190 12.76 -30.08 -23.35
C GLN A 190 14.02 -30.04 -24.23
N VAL A 191 14.59 -28.85 -24.45
CA VAL A 191 15.84 -28.70 -25.21
C VAL A 191 17.05 -29.27 -24.44
N MET A 192 17.00 -29.26 -23.11
CA MET A 192 18.10 -29.73 -22.28
C MET A 192 18.08 -31.25 -22.09
N THR A 193 16.90 -31.88 -22.08
CA THR A 193 16.76 -33.35 -22.02
C THR A 193 17.11 -34.06 -23.34
N SER A 194 16.96 -33.37 -24.48
CA SER A 194 17.22 -33.93 -25.83
C SER A 194 18.68 -33.83 -26.30
N ARG A 195 19.57 -33.23 -25.51
CA ARG A 195 21.03 -33.16 -25.79
C ARG A 195 21.88 -34.19 -25.03
N THR A 196 21.24 -35.04 -24.23
CA THR A 196 21.88 -36.09 -23.43
C THR A 196 21.72 -37.50 -24.00
N GLU A 197 21.14 -37.65 -25.19
CA GLU A 197 21.09 -38.91 -25.96
C GLU A 197 22.11 -38.91 -27.11
#